data_AF-A0AAF6AR93-F1
#
_entry.id   AF-A0AAF6AR93-F1
#
_cell.length_a   1.000
_cell.length_b   1.000
_cell.length_c   1.000
_cell.angle_alpha   90.00
_cell.angle_beta   90.00
_cell.angle_gamma   90.00
#
_symmetry.space_group_name_H-M   'P 1'
#
loop_
_entity.id
_entity.type
_entity.pdbx_description
1 polymer ?
#
loop_
_entity_poly.entity_id
_entity_poly.type
_entity_poly.pdbx_seq_one_letter_code
_entity_poly.pdbx_strand_id
1 'polypeptide(L)'
;MYKACAYAVLLLLACLGRSHAAGNETIADVSFVVNNEFACGTIVTCMGFAESSAQGRLLLLPEYEEKASGVAVFRDRVQLVDLTSGESASFSTVFSFYVNAERLPQTGVGDGITFALVSNISWVNVSRTVDDSSRDRAFHSASLGVFAIDGGRGSSETVAVEFDTLNNDETSDKNDSHIGIDVNDNVSKTSTELEFLLSGGKVRRAWVDYNGSTHRMEVRISDRSQRPSAADLTYDNLNLAEVFDNTNWDGRVWVGFTASNGVGTSKYVVSQWSFVSSANHSSLPQATDQLGASGRASSPPPPSSSSSSLSAKITAILPLTAALTLALCAFLLGGFVDDLFAGAEVCAQQLCSSASEFTQSMPGSGIFTS
;
A
#
# COMPACT_ATOMS: atom_id res chain seq x y z
N MET A 1 -34.92 -35.08 7.93
CA MET A 1 -33.45 -34.97 7.96
C MET A 1 -32.81 -34.75 6.59
N TYR A 2 -33.16 -35.48 5.51
CA TYR A 2 -32.50 -35.31 4.19
C TYR A 2 -32.71 -33.94 3.50
N LYS A 3 -33.85 -33.26 3.69
CA LYS A 3 -34.09 -31.93 3.12
C LYS A 3 -33.26 -30.82 3.80
N ALA A 4 -33.00 -30.95 5.10
CA ALA A 4 -32.21 -29.96 5.86
C ALA A 4 -30.72 -29.97 5.46
N CYS A 5 -30.15 -31.14 5.17
CA CYS A 5 -28.77 -31.25 4.64
C CYS A 5 -28.63 -30.62 3.25
N ALA A 6 -29.63 -30.75 2.37
CA ALA A 6 -29.56 -30.17 1.03
C ALA A 6 -29.54 -28.62 1.06
N TYR A 7 -30.30 -28.00 1.97
CA TYR A 7 -30.29 -26.55 2.16
C TYR A 7 -29.02 -26.04 2.83
N ALA A 8 -28.46 -26.78 3.79
CA ALA A 8 -27.17 -26.44 4.40
C ALA A 8 -26.02 -26.51 3.39
N VAL A 9 -26.02 -27.49 2.49
CA VAL A 9 -25.03 -27.61 1.40
C VAL A 9 -25.21 -26.51 0.35
N LEU A 10 -26.45 -26.12 0.00
CA LEU A 10 -26.70 -24.96 -0.88
C LEU A 10 -26.28 -23.63 -0.24
N LEU A 11 -26.44 -23.45 1.06
CA LEU A 11 -25.98 -22.26 1.80
C LEU A 11 -24.46 -22.22 1.94
N LEU A 12 -23.81 -23.38 2.18
CA LEU A 12 -22.34 -23.48 2.13
C LEU A 12 -21.80 -23.21 0.73
N LEU A 13 -22.47 -23.68 -0.33
CA LEU A 13 -22.10 -23.35 -1.72
C LEU A 13 -22.41 -21.89 -2.09
N ALA A 14 -23.39 -21.23 -1.45
CA ALA A 14 -23.64 -19.79 -1.61
C ALA A 14 -22.64 -18.92 -0.83
N CYS A 15 -22.11 -19.41 0.30
CA CYS A 15 -21.04 -18.76 1.06
C CYS A 15 -19.64 -19.02 0.46
N LEU A 16 -19.40 -20.20 -0.12
CA LEU A 16 -18.19 -20.54 -0.88
C LEU A 16 -18.26 -20.06 -2.34
N GLY A 17 -19.47 -19.74 -2.83
CA GLY A 17 -19.75 -19.27 -4.20
C GLY A 17 -19.52 -17.78 -4.42
N ARG A 18 -19.05 -17.05 -3.40
CA ARG A 18 -18.20 -15.87 -3.64
C ARG A 18 -16.76 -16.33 -3.88
N SER A 19 -16.56 -17.30 -4.77
CA SER A 19 -15.47 -17.17 -5.70
C SER A 19 -15.63 -15.78 -6.29
N HIS A 20 -14.71 -14.87 -5.96
CA HIS A 20 -14.47 -13.72 -6.81
C HIS A 20 -14.45 -14.33 -8.21
N ALA A 21 -15.47 -14.02 -9.02
CA ALA A 21 -15.24 -14.08 -10.44
C ALA A 21 -13.95 -13.28 -10.59
N ALA A 22 -12.88 -13.93 -11.04
CA ALA A 22 -11.77 -13.24 -11.66
C ALA A 22 -12.39 -12.56 -12.89
N GLY A 23 -13.15 -11.49 -12.64
CA GLY A 23 -13.36 -10.45 -13.60
C GLY A 23 -11.95 -10.04 -13.95
N ASN A 24 -11.70 -10.00 -15.25
CA ASN A 24 -10.48 -9.48 -15.84
C ASN A 24 -10.36 -8.02 -15.33
N GLU A 25 -9.84 -7.82 -14.11
CA GLU A 25 -9.59 -6.51 -13.55
C GLU A 25 -8.39 -5.97 -14.31
N THR A 26 -8.68 -5.40 -15.49
CA THR A 26 -7.77 -4.51 -16.18
C THR A 26 -7.24 -3.53 -15.16
N ILE A 27 -5.91 -3.40 -15.10
CA ILE A 27 -5.21 -2.39 -14.29
C ILE A 27 -5.99 -1.08 -14.40
N ALA A 28 -6.40 -0.49 -13.28
CA ALA A 28 -7.06 0.80 -13.28
C ALA A 28 -6.01 1.89 -13.39
N ASP A 29 -6.19 2.82 -14.33
CA ASP A 29 -5.35 4.01 -14.42
C ASP A 29 -5.49 4.82 -13.11
N VAL A 30 -4.36 5.18 -12.52
CA VAL A 30 -4.31 6.04 -11.32
C VAL A 30 -3.68 7.35 -11.71
N SER A 31 -4.29 8.48 -11.34
CA SER A 31 -3.68 9.80 -11.51
C SER A 31 -4.05 10.72 -10.36
N PHE A 32 -3.06 11.45 -9.86
CA PHE A 32 -3.28 12.47 -8.84
C PHE A 32 -2.22 13.57 -8.91
N VAL A 33 -2.56 14.73 -8.34
CA VAL A 33 -1.68 15.87 -8.15
C VAL A 33 -1.86 16.39 -6.73
N VAL A 34 -0.76 16.56 -6.01
CA VAL A 34 -0.67 17.14 -4.68
C VAL A 34 0.24 18.36 -4.77
N ASN A 35 -0.27 19.53 -4.39
CA ASN A 35 0.48 20.78 -4.51
C ASN A 35 0.36 21.59 -3.22
N ASN A 36 1.34 21.47 -2.33
CA ASN A 36 1.32 22.08 -1.00
C ASN A 36 0.01 21.79 -0.23
N GLU A 37 -0.55 20.60 -0.43
CA GLU A 37 -1.79 20.13 0.20
C GLU A 37 -1.63 18.71 0.75
N PHE A 38 -0.39 18.28 1.07
CA PHE A 38 -0.14 17.01 1.73
C PHE A 38 -0.89 16.94 3.06
N ALA A 39 -1.60 15.83 3.26
CA ALA A 39 -2.34 15.54 4.48
C ALA A 39 -2.12 14.08 4.87
N CYS A 40 -1.45 13.85 5.99
CA CYS A 40 -1.26 12.52 6.57
C CYS A 40 -2.61 11.95 7.04
N GLY A 41 -2.83 10.66 6.81
CA GLY A 41 -4.11 9.99 6.99
C GLY A 41 -5.13 10.32 5.90
N THR A 42 -5.01 11.51 5.28
CA THR A 42 -5.62 12.14 4.08
C THR A 42 -5.31 11.56 2.69
N ILE A 43 -4.20 12.05 2.15
CA ILE A 43 -3.71 11.79 0.81
C ILE A 43 -2.57 10.76 0.89
N VAL A 44 -1.82 10.81 2.00
CA VAL A 44 -0.72 9.91 2.28
C VAL A 44 -0.87 9.26 3.66
N THR A 45 -0.41 8.03 3.79
CA THR A 45 -0.19 7.38 5.08
C THR A 45 1.23 7.69 5.52
N CYS A 46 1.38 8.34 6.68
CA CYS A 46 2.67 8.74 7.22
C CYS A 46 3.07 7.83 8.39
N MET A 47 4.33 7.40 8.41
CA MET A 47 4.93 6.55 9.44
C MET A 47 6.34 7.07 9.76
N GLY A 48 6.93 6.57 10.86
CA GLY A 48 8.14 7.16 11.39
C GLY A 48 7.96 8.65 11.61
N PHE A 49 9.00 9.44 11.38
CA PHE A 49 8.97 10.89 11.59
C PHE A 49 8.13 11.68 10.58
N ALA A 50 7.62 11.05 9.52
CA ALA A 50 6.89 11.76 8.48
C ALA A 50 5.61 12.41 9.01
N GLU A 51 5.35 13.64 8.57
CA GLU A 51 4.17 14.42 8.94
C GLU A 51 3.81 15.48 7.88
N SER A 52 2.59 16.02 7.97
CA SER A 52 2.16 17.17 7.17
C SER A 52 2.47 18.46 7.91
N SER A 53 3.21 19.35 7.26
CA SER A 53 3.51 20.67 7.81
C SER A 53 2.29 21.60 7.74
N ALA A 54 2.31 22.67 8.54
CA ALA A 54 1.28 23.71 8.51
C ALA A 54 1.13 24.42 7.15
N GLN A 55 2.14 24.34 6.27
CA GLN A 55 2.08 24.87 4.91
C GLN A 55 1.65 23.82 3.87
N GLY A 56 1.11 22.68 4.31
CA GLY A 56 0.66 21.59 3.45
C GLY A 56 1.79 20.88 2.68
N ARG A 57 3.04 21.02 3.11
CA ARG A 57 4.17 20.23 2.59
C ARG A 57 4.34 18.96 3.41
N LEU A 58 4.82 17.90 2.77
CA LEU A 58 5.22 16.67 3.44
C LEU A 58 6.64 16.84 4.02
N LEU A 59 6.74 16.77 5.34
CA LEU A 59 8.01 16.67 6.06
C LEU A 59 8.30 15.20 6.29
N LEU A 60 9.39 14.66 5.74
CA LEU A 60 9.80 13.27 6.00
C LEU A 60 10.65 13.18 7.26
N LEU A 61 11.62 14.08 7.42
CA LEU A 61 12.41 14.20 8.65
C LEU A 61 12.70 15.68 8.99
N PRO A 62 12.70 16.03 10.29
CA PRO A 62 13.20 17.31 10.75
C PRO A 62 14.74 17.34 10.82
N GLU A 63 15.29 18.55 10.94
CA GLU A 63 16.72 18.82 10.82
C GLU A 63 17.59 18.33 11.98
N TYR A 64 17.00 17.89 13.09
CA TYR A 64 17.73 17.59 14.34
C TYR A 64 17.71 16.11 14.74
N GLU A 65 17.13 15.26 13.89
CA GLU A 65 16.92 13.84 14.23
C GLU A 65 17.99 12.99 13.55
N GLU A 66 18.95 12.53 14.35
CA GLU A 66 19.91 11.48 13.96
C GLU A 66 19.25 10.10 14.07
N LYS A 67 19.71 9.14 13.26
CA LYS A 67 19.27 7.74 13.27
C LYS A 67 17.76 7.62 13.22
N ALA A 68 17.17 8.35 12.29
CA ALA A 68 15.74 8.55 12.17
C ALA A 68 15.31 8.33 10.72
N SER A 69 14.10 7.80 10.55
CA SER A 69 13.52 7.59 9.22
C SER A 69 12.06 8.03 9.21
N GLY A 70 11.61 8.52 8.06
CA GLY A 70 10.24 8.95 7.82
C GLY A 70 9.74 8.41 6.50
N VAL A 71 8.48 7.95 6.50
CA VAL A 71 7.88 7.29 5.34
C VAL A 71 6.50 7.87 5.09
N ALA A 72 6.21 8.19 3.84
CA ALA A 72 4.89 8.62 3.42
C ALA A 72 4.51 7.99 2.08
N VAL A 73 3.50 7.13 2.10
CA VAL A 73 2.98 6.47 0.91
C VAL A 73 1.62 7.03 0.52
N PHE A 74 1.28 7.02 -0.75
CA PHE A 74 -0.07 7.30 -1.22
C PHE A 74 -1.08 6.40 -0.50
N ARG A 75 -2.24 6.93 -0.13
CA ARG A 75 -3.22 6.21 0.71
C ARG A 75 -3.71 4.91 0.07
N ASP A 76 -3.85 4.89 -1.24
CA ASP A 76 -4.36 3.73 -1.98
C ASP A 76 -3.20 3.01 -2.68
N ARG A 77 -3.23 1.67 -2.72
CA ARG A 77 -2.25 0.90 -3.48
C ARG A 77 -2.50 1.04 -4.98
N VAL A 78 -1.43 1.15 -5.76
CA VAL A 78 -1.48 1.28 -7.22
C VAL A 78 -1.22 -0.09 -7.85
N GLN A 79 -2.14 -0.55 -8.69
CA GLN A 79 -1.93 -1.74 -9.52
C GLN A 79 -0.86 -1.43 -10.57
N LEU A 80 0.30 -2.07 -10.47
CA LEU A 80 1.40 -1.89 -11.43
C LEU A 80 1.73 -3.17 -12.21
N VAL A 81 1.16 -4.31 -11.85
CA VAL A 81 1.32 -5.55 -12.60
C VAL A 81 -0.03 -6.23 -12.73
N ASP A 82 -0.34 -6.73 -13.92
CA ASP A 82 -1.46 -7.63 -14.15
C ASP A 82 -0.97 -9.07 -13.95
N LEU A 83 -1.44 -9.73 -12.90
CA LEU A 83 -1.03 -11.10 -12.56
C LEU A 83 -1.46 -12.14 -13.60
N THR A 84 -2.45 -11.81 -14.45
CA THR A 84 -2.95 -12.71 -15.49
C THR A 84 -1.99 -12.76 -16.67
N SER A 85 -1.50 -11.60 -17.10
CA SER A 85 -0.62 -11.47 -18.25
C SER A 85 0.87 -11.44 -17.87
N GLY A 86 1.20 -11.08 -16.62
CA GLY A 86 2.56 -10.78 -16.16
C GLY A 86 3.06 -9.40 -16.61
N GLU A 87 2.23 -8.62 -17.31
CA GLU A 87 2.63 -7.33 -17.86
C GLU A 87 2.64 -6.24 -16.78
N SER A 88 3.63 -5.34 -16.89
CA SER A 88 3.76 -4.19 -16.00
C SER A 88 3.07 -2.96 -16.58
N ALA A 89 2.35 -2.19 -15.76
CA ALA A 89 1.83 -0.88 -16.13
C ALA A 89 2.99 0.11 -16.41
N SER A 90 2.74 1.08 -17.28
CA SER A 90 3.64 2.23 -17.43
C SER A 90 3.24 3.33 -16.46
N PHE A 91 4.21 4.04 -15.87
CA PHE A 91 3.93 5.17 -15.00
C PHE A 91 4.90 6.33 -15.22
N SER A 92 4.46 7.53 -14.84
CA SER A 92 5.27 8.73 -14.75
C SER A 92 4.96 9.43 -13.45
N THR A 93 5.99 9.94 -12.79
CA THR A 93 5.86 10.76 -11.59
C THR A 93 6.79 11.96 -11.67
N VAL A 94 6.35 13.07 -11.12
CA VAL A 94 7.16 14.27 -10.93
C VAL A 94 6.92 14.84 -9.55
N PHE A 95 7.98 15.22 -8.86
CA PHE A 95 7.86 15.80 -7.53
C PHE A 95 8.90 16.88 -7.31
N SER A 96 8.58 17.83 -6.43
CA SER A 96 9.49 18.91 -6.02
C SER A 96 9.85 18.73 -4.55
N PHE A 97 11.14 18.58 -4.27
CA PHE A 97 11.68 18.32 -2.94
C PHE A 97 12.88 19.22 -2.65
N TYR A 98 13.26 19.30 -1.38
CA TYR A 98 14.56 19.86 -1.01
C TYR A 98 15.12 19.11 0.20
N VAL A 99 16.46 19.07 0.26
CA VAL A 99 17.21 18.57 1.40
C VAL A 99 17.98 19.75 1.99
N ASN A 100 17.91 19.95 3.30
CA ASN A 100 18.60 21.05 3.97
C ASN A 100 19.39 20.57 5.18
N ALA A 101 20.72 20.68 5.12
CA ALA A 101 21.63 20.43 6.24
C ALA A 101 22.29 21.72 6.77
N GLU A 102 21.96 22.89 6.21
CA GLU A 102 22.70 24.13 6.46
C GLU A 102 22.60 24.67 7.90
N ARG A 103 21.61 24.29 8.72
CA ARG A 103 21.52 24.82 10.09
C ARG A 103 22.36 24.06 11.10
N LEU A 104 22.93 22.90 10.75
CA LEU A 104 23.80 22.11 11.61
C LEU A 104 25.08 21.65 10.87
N PRO A 105 25.96 22.56 10.44
CA PRO A 105 27.15 22.20 9.67
C PRO A 105 28.17 21.33 10.44
N GLN A 106 27.98 21.13 11.75
CA GLN A 106 28.90 20.38 12.62
C GLN A 106 28.53 18.90 12.78
N THR A 107 27.28 18.50 12.52
CA THR A 107 26.80 17.12 12.71
C THR A 107 27.02 16.23 11.49
N GLY A 108 27.39 16.82 10.34
CA GLY A 108 27.45 16.12 9.07
C GLY A 108 26.07 16.06 8.39
N VAL A 109 26.07 15.74 7.10
CA VAL A 109 24.84 15.59 6.31
C VAL A 109 24.28 14.19 6.57
N GLY A 110 22.95 14.06 6.73
CA GLY A 110 22.29 12.75 6.80
C GLY A 110 21.86 12.24 5.43
N ASP A 111 21.50 10.97 5.36
CA ASP A 111 21.78 10.10 4.22
C ASP A 111 21.00 10.45 2.94
N GLY A 112 19.68 10.29 2.88
CA GLY A 112 18.98 10.53 1.61
C GLY A 112 17.45 10.49 1.64
N ILE A 113 16.86 10.72 0.47
CA ILE A 113 15.42 10.61 0.19
C ILE A 113 15.19 9.68 -1.00
N THR A 114 14.13 8.88 -0.96
CA THR A 114 13.75 8.02 -2.08
C THR A 114 12.34 8.32 -2.60
N PHE A 115 12.11 8.01 -3.87
CA PHE A 115 10.79 7.64 -4.37
C PHE A 115 10.73 6.12 -4.47
N ALA A 116 9.79 5.49 -3.77
CA ALA A 116 9.77 4.04 -3.58
C ALA A 116 8.46 3.39 -4.04
N LEU A 117 8.60 2.17 -4.57
CA LEU A 117 7.56 1.20 -4.85
C LEU A 117 7.78 0.01 -3.89
N VAL A 118 6.81 -0.26 -3.01
CA VAL A 118 6.92 -1.37 -2.05
C VAL A 118 5.67 -2.25 -2.07
N SER A 119 5.82 -3.57 -2.21
CA SER A 119 4.68 -4.51 -2.18
C SER A 119 4.03 -4.57 -0.79
N ASN A 120 4.85 -4.53 0.26
CA ASN A 120 4.44 -4.70 1.64
C ASN A 120 5.12 -3.68 2.53
N ILE A 121 4.31 -2.73 2.98
CA ILE A 121 4.73 -1.61 3.82
C ILE A 121 5.20 -2.03 5.22
N SER A 122 4.90 -3.26 5.65
CA SER A 122 5.35 -3.78 6.95
C SER A 122 6.87 -4.04 6.99
N TRP A 123 7.51 -4.20 5.82
CA TRP A 123 8.97 -4.28 5.70
C TRP A 123 9.64 -2.94 6.00
N VAL A 124 8.89 -1.85 5.83
CA VAL A 124 9.35 -0.50 6.13
C VAL A 124 9.13 -0.24 7.62
N ASN A 125 9.96 -0.85 8.47
CA ASN A 125 9.87 -0.71 9.93
C ASN A 125 10.42 0.65 10.39
N VAL A 126 9.53 1.62 10.57
CA VAL A 126 9.85 2.95 11.08
C VAL A 126 9.22 3.17 12.46
N SER A 127 9.90 2.67 13.50
CA SER A 127 9.48 2.96 14.88
C SER A 127 9.82 4.41 15.25
N ARG A 128 8.79 5.19 15.65
CA ARG A 128 8.98 6.45 16.41
C ARG A 128 9.40 6.17 17.87
N THR A 129 9.13 4.97 18.36
CA THR A 129 9.23 4.62 19.78
C THR A 129 10.46 3.76 20.03
N VAL A 130 11.35 4.35 20.81
CA VAL A 130 12.62 3.84 21.29
C VAL A 130 12.41 2.55 22.09
N ASP A 131 12.83 1.41 21.56
CA ASP A 131 13.67 0.55 22.38
C ASP A 131 15.13 0.84 22.01
N ASP A 132 15.97 0.95 23.03
CA ASP A 132 17.28 1.60 22.97
C ASP A 132 18.38 0.67 22.43
N SER A 133 18.02 -0.22 21.51
CA SER A 133 18.97 -0.92 20.67
C SER A 133 19.50 0.07 19.62
N SER A 134 20.53 0.85 19.99
CA SER A 134 21.21 1.82 19.12
C SER A 134 21.76 1.27 17.80
N ARG A 135 21.73 -0.05 17.61
CA ARG A 135 22.06 -0.76 16.37
C ARG A 135 20.93 -0.64 15.35
N ASP A 136 19.69 -0.97 15.70
CA ASP A 136 18.59 -1.03 14.72
C ASP A 136 18.30 0.35 14.08
N ARG A 137 18.47 1.44 14.85
CA ARG A 137 18.32 2.81 14.30
C ARG A 137 19.43 3.20 13.33
N ALA A 138 20.67 2.79 13.57
CA ALA A 138 21.83 3.13 12.75
C ALA A 138 21.90 2.33 11.43
N PHE A 139 21.26 1.15 11.40
CA PHE A 139 21.18 0.32 10.20
C PHE A 139 19.97 0.67 9.31
N HIS A 140 18.82 1.03 9.90
CA HIS A 140 17.66 1.51 9.11
C HIS A 140 17.94 2.86 8.43
N SER A 141 18.82 3.67 9.01
CA SER A 141 19.23 4.93 8.41
C SER A 141 20.09 4.73 7.15
N ALA A 142 21.02 3.76 7.18
CA ALA A 142 21.87 3.40 6.05
C ALA A 142 21.11 2.68 4.91
N SER A 143 19.82 2.40 5.10
CA SER A 143 18.93 1.75 4.12
C SER A 143 17.86 2.71 3.60
N LEU A 144 18.10 4.02 3.69
CA LEU A 144 17.23 5.11 3.22
C LEU A 144 15.79 5.05 3.79
N GLY A 145 15.61 4.35 4.90
CA GLY A 145 14.29 4.08 5.49
C GLY A 145 13.37 3.24 4.61
N VAL A 146 13.88 2.49 3.62
CA VAL A 146 13.06 1.66 2.71
C VAL A 146 13.50 0.19 2.68
N PHE A 147 14.78 -0.14 2.92
CA PHE A 147 15.26 -1.52 2.95
C PHE A 147 15.34 -2.08 4.39
N ALA A 148 15.07 -3.39 4.54
CA ALA A 148 15.14 -4.10 5.83
C ALA A 148 16.60 -4.44 6.22
N ILE A 149 16.85 -4.52 7.53
CA ILE A 149 18.21 -4.60 8.15
C ILE A 149 18.82 -6.00 8.11
N ASP A 150 17.99 -7.02 8.11
CA ASP A 150 18.42 -8.40 8.16
C ASP A 150 18.69 -8.89 6.75
N GLY A 151 19.95 -8.73 6.29
CA GLY A 151 20.52 -9.28 5.04
C GLY A 151 20.27 -10.80 4.86
N GLY A 152 19.01 -11.15 4.63
CA GLY A 152 18.38 -12.35 5.12
C GLY A 152 17.34 -12.87 4.14
N ARG A 153 17.80 -13.14 2.91
CA ARG A 153 17.30 -14.23 2.04
C ARG A 153 15.84 -14.15 1.54
N GLY A 154 15.25 -12.97 1.46
CA GLY A 154 14.04 -12.72 0.68
C GLY A 154 14.08 -11.30 0.14
N SER A 155 13.74 -11.12 -1.14
CA SER A 155 13.59 -9.81 -1.77
C SER A 155 12.82 -8.87 -0.84
N SER A 156 13.34 -7.66 -0.58
CA SER A 156 12.54 -6.63 0.11
C SER A 156 11.34 -6.16 -0.73
N GLU A 157 11.17 -6.71 -1.94
CA GLU A 157 10.07 -6.48 -2.87
C GLU A 157 9.86 -4.97 -3.04
N THR A 158 10.99 -4.32 -3.33
CA THR A 158 11.16 -2.88 -3.29
C THR A 158 11.95 -2.45 -4.51
N VAL A 159 11.44 -1.40 -5.16
CA VAL A 159 12.21 -0.60 -6.12
C VAL A 159 12.25 0.81 -5.57
N ALA A 160 13.43 1.39 -5.45
CA ALA A 160 13.59 2.77 -5.02
C ALA A 160 14.46 3.55 -6.00
N VAL A 161 14.07 4.80 -6.25
CA VAL A 161 14.96 5.80 -6.83
C VAL A 161 15.49 6.64 -5.68
N GLU A 162 16.77 6.49 -5.36
CA GLU A 162 17.44 7.22 -4.30
C GLU A 162 18.02 8.55 -4.80
N PHE A 163 17.93 9.56 -3.94
CA PHE A 163 18.64 10.82 -4.02
C PHE A 163 19.48 10.93 -2.76
N ASP A 164 20.64 10.31 -2.81
CA ASP A 164 21.56 10.16 -1.70
C ASP A 164 22.49 11.37 -1.65
N THR A 165 22.76 11.84 -0.44
CA THR A 165 23.61 12.99 -0.18
C THR A 165 25.00 12.60 0.32
N LEU A 166 25.25 11.29 0.49
CA LEU A 166 26.51 10.70 0.91
C LEU A 166 26.90 9.53 -0.01
N ASN A 167 27.96 9.67 -0.79
CA ASN A 167 28.61 8.56 -1.46
C ASN A 167 29.55 7.85 -0.46
N ASN A 168 29.26 6.59 -0.16
CA ASN A 168 30.11 5.76 0.70
C ASN A 168 31.27 5.07 -0.05
N ASP A 169 31.37 5.25 -1.37
CA ASP A 169 32.50 4.76 -2.16
C ASP A 169 33.73 5.65 -1.95
N GLU A 170 34.89 5.04 -1.67
CA GLU A 170 36.17 5.76 -1.43
C GLU A 170 36.77 6.43 -2.69
N THR A 171 35.95 6.71 -3.71
CA THR A 171 36.34 7.49 -4.88
C THR A 171 36.13 8.97 -4.59
N SER A 172 37.22 9.74 -4.65
CA SER A 172 37.31 11.12 -4.17
C SER A 172 36.60 12.14 -5.07
N ASP A 173 35.28 12.04 -5.21
CA ASP A 173 34.50 13.04 -5.93
C ASP A 173 34.01 14.18 -5.01
N LYS A 174 33.60 15.30 -5.62
CA LYS A 174 33.68 16.63 -4.99
C LYS A 174 32.51 16.97 -4.04
N ASN A 175 31.40 16.23 -4.07
CA ASN A 175 30.18 16.62 -3.34
C ASN A 175 29.27 15.48 -2.84
N ASP A 176 29.69 14.21 -2.98
CA ASP A 176 29.04 13.00 -2.43
C ASP A 176 27.54 12.81 -2.74
N SER A 177 26.94 13.62 -3.62
CA SER A 177 25.51 13.54 -3.96
C SER A 177 25.32 12.69 -5.22
N HIS A 178 24.47 11.66 -5.17
CA HIS A 178 24.17 10.82 -6.33
C HIS A 178 22.68 10.49 -6.46
N ILE A 179 22.33 9.98 -7.64
CA ILE A 179 21.04 9.34 -7.90
C ILE A 179 21.31 7.86 -8.13
N GLY A 180 20.47 7.01 -7.56
CA GLY A 180 20.55 5.56 -7.70
C GLY A 180 19.21 4.92 -8.03
N ILE A 181 19.25 3.74 -8.66
CA ILE A 181 18.09 2.87 -8.81
C ILE A 181 18.39 1.56 -8.09
N ASP A 182 17.64 1.36 -7.01
CA ASP A 182 17.80 0.25 -6.09
C ASP A 182 16.71 -0.79 -6.33
N VAL A 183 17.11 -2.07 -6.30
CA VAL A 183 16.19 -3.18 -6.50
C VAL A 183 16.47 -4.24 -5.45
N ASN A 184 15.52 -4.37 -4.53
CA ASN A 184 15.50 -5.30 -3.40
C ASN A 184 16.63 -5.14 -2.36
N ASP A 185 17.55 -4.18 -2.53
CA ASP A 185 18.73 -3.97 -1.70
C ASP A 185 19.13 -2.49 -1.73
N ASN A 186 19.84 -2.00 -0.73
CA ASN A 186 20.35 -0.62 -0.65
C ASN A 186 21.64 -0.40 -1.46
N VAL A 187 22.04 -1.39 -2.26
CA VAL A 187 23.11 -1.25 -3.25
C VAL A 187 22.46 -1.06 -4.62
N SER A 188 22.63 0.15 -5.15
CA SER A 188 22.12 0.55 -6.45
C SER A 188 22.53 -0.40 -7.58
N LYS A 189 21.57 -0.77 -8.44
CA LYS A 189 21.84 -1.49 -9.69
C LYS A 189 22.53 -0.59 -10.71
N THR A 190 22.26 0.70 -10.64
CA THR A 190 22.93 1.74 -11.42
C THR A 190 22.81 3.06 -10.67
N SER A 191 23.84 3.89 -10.75
CA SER A 191 23.88 5.21 -10.12
C SER A 191 24.64 6.20 -10.99
N THR A 192 24.44 7.49 -10.72
CA THR A 192 25.19 8.58 -11.33
C THR A 192 25.39 9.71 -10.33
N GLU A 193 26.57 10.30 -10.31
CA GLU A 193 26.88 11.43 -9.44
C GLU A 193 26.26 12.73 -9.96
N LEU A 194 25.93 13.61 -9.02
CA LEU A 194 25.40 14.93 -9.32
C LEU A 194 26.50 15.99 -9.26
N GLU A 195 26.50 16.91 -10.23
CA GLU A 195 27.42 18.05 -10.20
C GLU A 195 27.09 19.09 -9.12
N PHE A 196 26.05 18.85 -8.31
CA PHE A 196 25.59 19.75 -7.25
C PHE A 196 25.25 19.01 -5.96
N LEU A 197 25.37 19.72 -4.83
CA LEU A 197 24.91 19.26 -3.54
C LEU A 197 23.36 19.21 -3.48
N LEU A 198 22.83 18.08 -3.03
CA LEU A 198 21.41 17.93 -2.71
C LEU A 198 21.04 18.62 -1.40
N SER A 199 21.94 18.63 -0.42
CA SER A 199 21.74 19.10 0.96
C SER A 199 21.80 20.62 1.17
N GLY A 200 21.96 21.41 0.10
CA GLY A 200 22.07 22.87 0.15
C GLY A 200 20.74 23.65 0.19
N GLY A 201 19.64 23.01 0.61
CA GLY A 201 18.34 23.67 0.80
C GLY A 201 17.62 24.12 -0.48
N LYS A 202 18.20 23.89 -1.66
CA LYS A 202 17.63 24.28 -2.95
C LYS A 202 16.53 23.31 -3.36
N VAL A 203 15.39 23.85 -3.79
CA VAL A 203 14.30 23.03 -4.38
C VAL A 203 14.78 22.40 -5.68
N ARG A 204 14.65 21.08 -5.74
CA ARG A 204 14.88 20.26 -6.93
C ARG A 204 13.56 19.67 -7.39
N ARG A 205 13.47 19.45 -8.69
CA ARG A 205 12.38 18.71 -9.32
C ARG A 205 12.95 17.44 -9.91
N ALA A 206 12.34 16.31 -9.60
CA ALA A 206 12.72 15.03 -10.15
C ALA A 206 11.55 14.41 -10.92
N TRP A 207 11.89 13.65 -11.96
CA TRP A 207 10.96 12.85 -12.75
C TRP A 207 11.42 11.41 -12.74
N VAL A 208 10.48 10.48 -12.57
CA VAL A 208 10.72 9.05 -12.72
C VAL A 208 9.68 8.53 -13.70
N ASP A 209 10.16 8.01 -14.82
CA ASP A 209 9.36 7.49 -15.91
C ASP A 209 9.67 6.00 -16.07
N TYR A 210 8.66 5.14 -15.99
CA TYR A 210 8.78 3.70 -16.19
C TYR A 210 7.92 3.24 -17.36
N ASN A 211 8.55 2.66 -18.37
CA ASN A 211 7.87 2.04 -19.50
C ASN A 211 7.72 0.54 -19.24
N GLY A 212 6.48 0.11 -19.01
CA GLY A 212 6.14 -1.28 -18.71
C GLY A 212 6.39 -2.25 -19.87
N SER A 213 6.30 -1.78 -21.13
CA SER A 213 6.57 -2.61 -22.31
C SER A 213 8.06 -2.86 -22.55
N THR A 214 8.93 -1.92 -22.20
CA THR A 214 10.38 -2.06 -22.40
C THR A 214 11.14 -2.35 -21.11
N HIS A 215 10.44 -2.43 -19.98
CA HIS A 215 11.02 -2.59 -18.63
C HIS A 215 12.13 -1.57 -18.36
N ARG A 216 11.90 -0.32 -18.75
CA ARG A 216 12.90 0.75 -18.70
C ARG A 216 12.47 1.83 -17.73
N MET A 217 13.34 2.14 -16.76
CA MET A 217 13.19 3.26 -15.85
C MET A 217 14.16 4.37 -16.23
N GLU A 218 13.66 5.59 -16.32
CA GLU A 218 14.45 6.80 -16.55
C GLU A 218 14.22 7.80 -15.42
N VAL A 219 15.31 8.36 -14.91
CA VAL A 219 15.30 9.36 -13.84
C VAL A 219 15.89 10.64 -14.37
N ARG A 220 15.23 11.76 -14.06
CA ARG A 220 15.69 13.12 -14.38
C ARG A 220 15.65 13.97 -13.12
N ILE A 221 16.57 14.91 -12.98
CA ILE A 221 16.57 15.92 -11.94
C ILE A 221 16.91 17.30 -12.53
N SER A 222 16.28 18.35 -12.01
CA SER A 222 16.58 19.71 -12.42
C SER A 222 16.26 20.72 -11.31
N ASP A 223 16.86 21.91 -11.42
CA ASP A 223 16.39 23.09 -10.69
C ASP A 223 15.32 23.88 -11.47
N ARG A 224 15.03 23.48 -12.71
CA ARG A 224 14.02 24.10 -13.56
C ARG A 224 12.68 23.40 -13.43
N SER A 225 11.63 24.11 -13.83
CA SER A 225 10.29 23.54 -13.91
C SER A 225 10.07 22.65 -15.13
N GLN A 226 10.90 22.79 -16.18
CA GLN A 226 10.80 21.98 -17.39
C GLN A 226 11.51 20.64 -17.23
N ARG A 227 10.86 19.56 -17.69
CA ARG A 227 11.46 18.23 -17.77
C ARG A 227 12.65 18.23 -18.74
N PRO A 228 13.84 17.79 -18.31
CA PRO A 228 14.96 17.56 -19.22
C PRO A 228 14.62 16.52 -20.30
N SER A 229 15.12 16.72 -21.53
CA SER A 229 14.90 15.76 -22.61
C SER A 229 15.70 14.48 -22.40
N ALA A 230 16.95 14.60 -21.97
CA ALA A 230 17.81 13.48 -21.60
C ALA A 230 17.53 13.04 -20.16
N ALA A 231 17.58 11.73 -19.91
CA ALA A 231 17.61 11.19 -18.56
C ALA A 231 19.02 11.36 -17.97
N ASP A 232 19.09 11.65 -16.67
CA ASP A 232 20.35 11.66 -15.93
C ASP A 232 20.78 10.22 -15.62
N LEU A 233 19.81 9.35 -15.33
CA LEU A 233 20.02 7.93 -15.07
C LEU A 233 19.00 7.07 -15.80
N THR A 234 19.42 5.89 -16.27
CA THR A 234 18.57 4.93 -16.98
C THR A 234 18.90 3.53 -16.48
N TYR A 235 17.86 2.74 -16.20
CA TYR A 235 17.98 1.31 -15.93
C TYR A 235 17.04 0.51 -16.85
N ASP A 236 17.61 -0.42 -17.59
CA ASP A 236 16.89 -1.32 -18.50
C ASP A 236 16.70 -2.70 -17.86
N ASN A 237 15.72 -3.47 -18.37
CA ASN A 237 15.39 -4.82 -17.91
C ASN A 237 14.87 -4.89 -16.46
N LEU A 238 14.23 -3.83 -15.97
CA LEU A 238 13.56 -3.81 -14.68
C LEU A 238 12.13 -4.39 -14.82
N ASN A 239 11.99 -5.70 -14.68
CA ASN A 239 10.69 -6.35 -14.70
C ASN A 239 10.03 -6.27 -13.31
N LEU A 240 9.00 -5.43 -13.16
CA LEU A 240 8.31 -5.26 -11.88
C LEU A 240 7.56 -6.52 -11.44
N ALA A 241 7.07 -7.33 -12.38
CA ALA A 241 6.42 -8.59 -12.06
C ALA A 241 7.39 -9.55 -11.35
N GLU A 242 8.64 -9.64 -11.82
CA GLU A 242 9.68 -10.46 -11.21
C GLU A 242 10.16 -9.89 -9.87
N VAL A 243 10.28 -8.57 -9.75
CA VAL A 243 10.76 -7.93 -8.52
C VAL A 243 9.78 -8.14 -7.36
N PHE A 244 8.47 -8.09 -7.63
CA PHE A 244 7.43 -8.23 -6.62
C PHE A 244 6.82 -9.64 -6.55
N ASP A 245 7.37 -10.62 -7.29
CA ASP A 245 6.87 -12.00 -7.36
C ASP A 245 7.01 -12.69 -5.99
N ASN A 246 5.92 -12.68 -5.23
CA ASN A 246 5.86 -13.30 -3.92
C ASN A 246 4.56 -14.06 -3.71
N THR A 247 4.60 -14.97 -2.73
CA THR A 247 3.43 -15.71 -2.31
C THR A 247 2.44 -14.77 -1.63
N ASN A 248 1.34 -14.46 -2.33
CA ASN A 248 0.16 -13.65 -1.91
C ASN A 248 0.14 -12.17 -2.30
N TRP A 249 0.96 -11.74 -3.26
CA TRP A 249 0.86 -10.40 -3.84
C TRP A 249 -0.32 -10.29 -4.83
N ASP A 250 -0.92 -9.10 -4.92
CA ASP A 250 -2.15 -8.86 -5.68
C ASP A 250 -1.96 -7.94 -6.91
N GLY A 251 -0.72 -7.75 -7.33
CA GLY A 251 -0.39 -6.86 -8.45
C GLY A 251 -0.32 -5.37 -8.06
N ARG A 252 -0.58 -5.03 -6.80
CA ARG A 252 -0.56 -3.65 -6.28
C ARG A 252 0.63 -3.37 -5.37
N VAL A 253 1.14 -2.14 -5.47
CA VAL A 253 2.21 -1.64 -4.62
C VAL A 253 1.81 -0.34 -3.93
N TRP A 254 2.48 -0.04 -2.83
CA TRP A 254 2.50 1.30 -2.27
C TRP A 254 3.50 2.15 -3.04
N VAL A 255 3.11 3.37 -3.38
CA VAL A 255 3.99 4.37 -4.02
C VAL A 255 4.19 5.52 -3.06
N GLY A 256 5.41 6.01 -2.88
CA GLY A 256 5.65 7.02 -1.86
C GLY A 256 7.06 7.52 -1.77
N PHE A 257 7.35 8.16 -0.64
CA PHE A 257 8.66 8.69 -0.31
C PHE A 257 9.14 8.14 1.03
N THR A 258 10.44 7.87 1.11
CA THR A 258 11.14 7.61 2.36
C THR A 258 12.29 8.57 2.50
N ALA A 259 12.71 8.87 3.72
CA ALA A 259 13.98 9.53 3.98
C ALA A 259 14.57 9.01 5.28
N SER A 260 15.89 9.08 5.39
CA SER A 260 16.63 8.70 6.59
C SER A 260 17.75 9.68 6.91
N ASN A 261 18.12 9.74 8.18
CA ASN A 261 19.35 10.34 8.69
C ASN A 261 20.13 9.27 9.45
N GLY A 262 21.41 9.08 9.12
CA GLY A 262 22.36 8.29 9.89
C GLY A 262 22.88 9.03 11.11
N VAL A 263 24.20 9.09 11.26
CA VAL A 263 24.84 9.90 12.32
C VAL A 263 24.77 11.40 11.98
N GLY A 264 24.70 11.75 10.69
CA GLY A 264 24.45 13.11 10.24
C GLY A 264 22.97 13.48 10.28
N THR A 265 22.68 14.76 10.00
CA THR A 265 21.32 15.30 10.06
C THR A 265 21.00 16.18 8.87
N SER A 266 19.90 15.85 8.20
CA SER A 266 19.31 16.62 7.11
C SER A 266 17.80 16.73 7.30
N LYS A 267 17.23 17.84 6.84
CA LYS A 267 15.77 18.00 6.71
C LYS A 267 15.33 17.62 5.31
N TYR A 268 14.31 16.78 5.19
CA TYR A 268 13.76 16.34 3.90
C TYR A 268 12.30 16.74 3.76
N VAL A 269 11.99 17.46 2.68
CA VAL A 269 10.64 17.97 2.44
C VAL A 269 10.25 17.75 1.00
N VAL A 270 9.03 17.23 0.79
CA VAL A 270 8.35 17.19 -0.50
C VAL A 270 7.21 18.21 -0.50
N SER A 271 7.17 19.06 -1.51
CA SER A 271 6.21 20.16 -1.63
C SER A 271 5.14 19.92 -2.68
N GLN A 272 5.47 19.15 -3.71
CA GLN A 272 4.59 18.90 -4.84
C GLN A 272 4.83 17.48 -5.36
N TRP A 273 3.77 16.81 -5.81
CA TRP A 273 3.84 15.46 -6.37
C TRP A 273 2.70 15.24 -7.37
N SER A 274 3.03 14.87 -8.59
CA SER A 274 2.09 14.34 -9.58
C SER A 274 2.49 12.93 -9.92
N PHE A 275 1.51 12.03 -10.00
CA PHE A 275 1.71 10.65 -10.41
C PHE A 275 0.64 10.28 -11.43
N VAL A 276 1.02 9.46 -12.40
CA VAL A 276 0.08 8.80 -13.30
C VAL A 276 0.59 7.41 -13.66
N SER A 277 -0.28 6.40 -13.58
CA SER A 277 -0.06 5.07 -14.14
C SER A 277 -1.13 4.73 -15.18
N SER A 278 -0.75 3.94 -16.16
CA SER A 278 -1.61 3.51 -17.26
C SER A 278 -1.48 2.00 -17.46
N ALA A 279 -2.63 1.33 -17.54
CA ALA A 279 -2.74 -0.08 -17.89
C ALA A 279 -2.18 -0.39 -19.28
N ASN A 280 -2.26 0.59 -20.19
CA ASN A 280 -1.65 0.49 -21.51
C ASN A 280 -0.13 0.62 -21.38
N HIS A 281 0.54 -0.52 -21.22
CA HIS A 281 1.99 -0.65 -21.12
C HIS A 281 2.72 -0.19 -22.40
N SER A 282 2.03 -0.14 -23.55
CA SER A 282 2.61 0.28 -24.83
C SER A 282 2.87 1.79 -24.94
N SER A 283 2.39 2.60 -23.99
CA SER A 283 2.63 4.04 -23.96
C SER A 283 3.01 4.52 -22.56
N LEU A 284 4.02 5.38 -22.48
CA LEU A 284 4.36 6.07 -21.24
C LEU A 284 3.35 7.21 -21.00
N PRO A 285 2.52 7.15 -19.93
CA PRO A 285 1.69 8.30 -19.57
C PRO A 285 2.61 9.44 -19.08
N GLN A 286 2.16 10.69 -19.15
CA GLN A 286 2.97 11.83 -18.72
C GLN A 286 2.35 12.52 -17.51
N ALA A 287 3.03 12.48 -16.37
CA ALA A 287 2.64 13.25 -15.20
C ALA A 287 2.73 14.76 -15.51
N THR A 288 1.85 15.56 -14.92
CA THR A 288 1.83 17.00 -15.21
C THR A 288 3.05 17.68 -14.58
N ASP A 289 3.90 18.26 -15.43
CA ASP A 289 5.03 19.09 -14.98
C ASP A 289 4.54 20.46 -14.44
N GLN A 290 3.28 20.82 -14.72
CA GLN A 290 2.61 22.03 -14.24
C GLN A 290 2.05 21.80 -12.84
N LEU A 291 2.95 21.78 -11.86
CA LEU A 291 2.62 21.67 -10.44
C LEU A 291 2.11 23.01 -9.86
N GLY A 292 1.31 23.78 -10.62
CA GLY A 292 0.89 25.15 -10.28
C GLY A 292 -0.61 25.41 -10.54
N ALA A 293 -1.26 26.00 -9.54
CA ALA A 293 -2.68 26.37 -9.39
C ALA A 293 -3.69 25.21 -9.20
N SER A 294 -4.33 25.22 -8.02
CA SER A 294 -5.43 24.35 -7.57
C SER A 294 -6.39 23.95 -8.71
N GLY A 295 -6.17 22.74 -9.24
CA GLY A 295 -7.13 22.02 -10.04
C GLY A 295 -7.64 20.88 -9.18
N ARG A 296 -8.81 21.07 -8.59
CA ARG A 296 -9.63 20.05 -7.91
C ARG A 296 -9.36 18.67 -8.50
N ALA A 297 -8.98 17.71 -7.66
CA ALA A 297 -8.87 16.30 -8.03
C ALA A 297 -10.06 15.92 -8.92
N SER A 298 -9.81 15.71 -10.21
CA SER A 298 -10.82 15.24 -11.13
C SER A 298 -11.06 13.79 -10.80
N SER A 299 -12.15 13.52 -10.09
CA SER A 299 -12.71 12.18 -9.99
C SER A 299 -12.86 11.60 -11.40
N PRO A 300 -12.69 10.28 -11.59
CA PRO A 300 -12.91 9.66 -12.89
C PRO A 300 -14.33 10.01 -13.39
N PRO A 301 -14.52 10.21 -14.70
CA PRO A 301 -15.84 10.45 -15.24
C PRO A 301 -16.74 9.28 -14.85
N PRO A 302 -17.97 9.52 -14.36
CA PRO A 302 -18.91 8.43 -14.18
C PRO A 302 -19.08 7.70 -15.52
N PRO A 303 -19.25 6.36 -15.49
CA PRO A 303 -19.42 5.60 -16.72
C PRO A 303 -20.54 6.24 -17.55
N SER A 304 -20.25 6.48 -18.83
CA SER A 304 -21.17 7.10 -19.78
C SER A 304 -22.43 6.24 -19.91
N SER A 305 -23.47 6.62 -19.16
CA SER A 305 -24.80 6.09 -19.39
C SER A 305 -25.30 6.67 -20.71
N SER A 306 -25.29 5.86 -21.76
CA SER A 306 -26.02 6.12 -22.98
C SER A 306 -27.49 6.36 -22.63
N SER A 307 -27.93 7.61 -22.76
CA SER A 307 -29.31 8.01 -22.56
C SER A 307 -30.16 7.46 -23.71
N SER A 308 -30.75 6.29 -23.52
CA SER A 308 -32.00 5.96 -24.20
C SER A 308 -33.14 6.41 -23.30
N SER A 309 -33.92 7.37 -23.80
CA SER A 309 -35.10 7.91 -23.13
C SER A 309 -36.17 6.82 -23.01
N LEU A 310 -36.42 6.33 -21.80
CA LEU A 310 -37.73 5.80 -21.46
C LEU A 310 -38.36 6.63 -20.34
N SER A 311 -39.54 7.13 -20.68
CA SER A 311 -40.42 7.96 -19.88
C SER A 311 -40.69 7.38 -18.49
N ALA A 312 -40.72 8.28 -17.50
CA ALA A 312 -41.07 8.03 -16.12
C ALA A 312 -42.40 7.26 -15.98
N LYS A 313 -42.38 6.12 -15.27
CA LYS A 313 -43.52 5.53 -14.56
C LYS A 313 -43.17 4.27 -13.73
N ILE A 314 -42.22 4.32 -12.80
CA ILE A 314 -42.13 3.30 -11.72
C ILE A 314 -41.67 3.96 -10.41
N THR A 315 -42.63 4.51 -9.65
CA THR A 315 -42.44 4.93 -8.26
C THR A 315 -43.42 4.13 -7.41
N ALA A 316 -43.11 2.85 -7.12
CA ALA A 316 -43.85 2.04 -6.13
C ALA A 316 -43.20 0.68 -5.75
N ILE A 317 -42.08 0.24 -6.35
CA ILE A 317 -41.64 -1.17 -6.19
C ILE A 317 -40.51 -1.38 -5.16
N LEU A 318 -39.69 -0.36 -4.85
CA LEU A 318 -38.58 -0.52 -3.89
C LEU A 318 -38.96 -0.72 -2.40
N PRO A 319 -40.03 -0.11 -1.84
CA PRO A 319 -40.41 -0.42 -0.46
C PRO A 319 -41.19 -1.73 -0.33
N LEU A 320 -41.75 -2.27 -1.43
CA LEU A 320 -42.53 -3.50 -1.41
C LEU A 320 -41.65 -4.76 -1.39
N THR A 321 -40.49 -4.72 -2.08
CA THR A 321 -39.55 -5.86 -2.08
C THR A 321 -38.81 -6.01 -0.76
N ALA A 322 -38.42 -4.90 -0.11
CA ALA A 322 -37.79 -4.92 1.22
C ALA A 322 -38.76 -5.38 2.32
N ALA A 323 -40.04 -4.98 2.25
CA ALA A 323 -41.06 -5.43 3.18
C ALA A 323 -41.38 -6.93 3.00
N LEU A 324 -41.42 -7.40 1.74
CA LEU A 324 -41.68 -8.82 1.45
C LEU A 324 -40.50 -9.71 1.86
N THR A 325 -39.25 -9.27 1.70
CA THR A 325 -38.07 -10.01 2.17
C THR A 325 -37.97 -10.04 3.69
N LEU A 326 -38.28 -8.94 4.40
CA LEU A 326 -38.34 -8.93 5.87
C LEU A 326 -39.48 -9.82 6.39
N ALA A 327 -40.65 -9.79 5.76
CA ALA A 327 -41.78 -10.64 6.14
C ALA A 327 -41.46 -12.13 5.91
N LEU A 328 -40.80 -12.48 4.80
CA LEU A 328 -40.38 -13.84 4.52
C LEU A 328 -39.30 -14.32 5.50
N CYS A 329 -38.32 -13.47 5.84
CA CYS A 329 -37.33 -13.76 6.87
C CYS A 329 -37.97 -13.97 8.25
N ALA A 330 -38.95 -13.14 8.63
CA ALA A 330 -39.66 -13.29 9.90
C ALA A 330 -40.53 -14.56 9.94
N PHE A 331 -41.16 -14.94 8.81
CA PHE A 331 -41.95 -16.17 8.72
C PHE A 331 -41.07 -17.43 8.77
N LEU A 332 -39.91 -17.40 8.11
CA LEU A 332 -38.95 -18.49 8.13
C LEU A 332 -38.26 -18.62 9.49
N LEU A 333 -37.91 -17.51 10.14
CA LEU A 333 -37.33 -17.52 11.49
C LEU A 333 -38.37 -17.90 12.54
N GLY A 334 -39.62 -17.42 12.44
CA GLY A 334 -40.71 -17.74 13.35
C GLY A 334 -41.06 -19.24 13.35
N GLY A 335 -41.13 -19.86 12.18
CA GLY A 335 -41.32 -21.32 12.07
C GLY A 335 -40.16 -22.12 12.65
N PHE A 336 -38.92 -21.60 12.56
CA PHE A 336 -37.76 -22.21 13.20
C PHE A 336 -37.79 -22.12 14.74
N VAL A 337 -38.39 -21.07 15.31
CA VAL A 337 -38.52 -20.97 16.78
C VAL A 337 -39.58 -21.95 17.30
N ASP A 338 -40.73 -22.05 16.62
CA ASP A 338 -41.79 -23.00 17.01
C ASP A 338 -41.35 -24.46 16.89
N ASP A 339 -40.61 -24.82 15.83
CA ASP A 339 -40.03 -26.17 15.68
C ASP A 339 -38.91 -26.48 16.69
N LEU A 340 -38.15 -25.46 17.12
CA LEU A 340 -37.11 -25.60 18.15
C LEU A 340 -37.72 -25.78 19.54
N PHE A 341 -38.81 -25.08 19.85
CA PHE A 341 -39.55 -25.24 21.11
C PHE A 341 -40.32 -26.56 21.15
N ALA A 342 -40.96 -26.97 20.06
CA ALA A 342 -41.61 -28.29 19.96
C ALA A 342 -40.59 -29.45 20.08
N GLY A 343 -39.42 -29.31 19.46
CA GLY A 343 -38.33 -30.27 19.59
C GLY A 343 -37.75 -30.33 21.01
N ALA A 344 -37.65 -29.20 21.70
CA ALA A 344 -37.18 -29.13 23.09
C ALA A 344 -38.18 -29.77 24.07
N GLU A 345 -39.49 -29.62 23.83
CA GLU A 345 -40.55 -30.20 24.67
C GLU A 345 -40.62 -31.73 24.55
N VAL A 346 -40.44 -32.27 23.33
CA VAL A 346 -40.32 -33.72 23.08
C VAL A 346 -39.05 -34.30 23.71
N CYS A 347 -37.93 -33.58 23.63
CA CYS A 347 -36.67 -33.98 24.25
C CYS A 347 -36.76 -33.98 25.79
N ALA A 348 -37.44 -32.98 26.38
CA ALA A 348 -37.70 -32.92 27.81
C ALA A 348 -38.62 -34.04 28.31
N GLN A 349 -39.64 -34.44 27.54
CA GLN A 349 -40.52 -35.56 27.86
C GLN A 349 -39.81 -36.92 27.78
N GLN A 350 -38.91 -37.12 26.79
CA GLN A 350 -38.09 -38.36 26.68
C GLN A 350 -37.00 -38.47 27.76
N LEU A 351 -36.47 -37.34 28.25
CA LEU A 351 -35.53 -37.32 29.38
C LEU A 351 -36.23 -37.59 30.72
N CYS A 352 -37.49 -37.17 30.88
CA CYS A 352 -38.28 -37.49 32.08
C CYS A 352 -38.74 -38.95 32.12
N SER A 353 -39.06 -39.57 30.97
CA SER A 353 -39.44 -40.99 30.93
C SER A 353 -38.26 -41.93 31.21
N SER A 354 -37.06 -41.60 30.70
CA SER A 354 -35.84 -42.40 30.93
C SER A 354 -35.28 -42.29 32.37
N ALA A 355 -35.49 -41.17 33.06
CA ALA A 355 -35.16 -41.03 34.48
C ALA A 355 -36.07 -41.89 35.39
N SER A 356 -37.31 -42.16 34.96
CA SER A 356 -38.25 -43.04 35.68
C SER A 356 -37.96 -44.54 35.51
N GLU A 357 -37.30 -44.93 34.42
CA GLU A 357 -36.84 -46.32 34.19
C GLU A 357 -35.52 -46.61 34.93
N PHE A 358 -34.65 -45.60 35.12
CA PHE A 358 -33.38 -45.76 35.83
C PHE A 358 -33.52 -45.95 37.35
N THR A 359 -34.67 -45.60 37.93
CA THR A 359 -34.97 -45.83 39.36
C THR A 359 -35.61 -47.19 39.65
N GLN A 360 -35.98 -47.97 38.62
CA GLN A 360 -36.55 -49.32 38.79
C GLN A 360 -35.54 -50.46 38.58
N SER A 361 -34.27 -50.18 38.22
CA SER A 361 -33.28 -51.21 37.89
C SER A 361 -32.12 -51.37 38.88
N MET A 362 -32.26 -50.95 40.15
CA MET A 362 -31.26 -51.24 41.19
C MET A 362 -31.47 -52.67 41.74
N PRO A 363 -30.54 -53.63 41.56
CA PRO A 363 -30.62 -54.92 42.22
C PRO A 363 -30.06 -54.84 43.65
N GLY A 364 -30.77 -55.45 44.60
CA GLY A 364 -30.34 -55.58 45.98
C GLY A 364 -29.10 -56.46 46.17
N SER A 365 -28.25 -56.04 47.11
CA SER A 365 -27.55 -56.81 48.14
C SER A 365 -27.22 -58.31 47.94
N GLY A 366 -25.95 -58.66 48.19
CA GLY A 366 -25.48 -59.96 48.71
C GLY A 366 -23.95 -60.05 48.63
N ILE A 367 -23.16 -59.76 49.67
CA ILE A 367 -22.78 -60.60 50.83
C ILE A 367 -22.42 -62.04 50.46
N PHE A 368 -21.13 -62.39 50.61
CA PHE A 368 -20.57 -63.69 51.03
C PHE A 368 -19.06 -63.44 51.34
N THR A 369 -18.63 -63.24 52.60
CA THR A 369 -18.16 -64.24 53.59
C THR A 369 -17.54 -65.51 53.01
N SER A 370 -16.20 -65.60 53.00
CA SER A 370 -15.39 -66.40 53.95
C SER A 370 -13.92 -66.09 53.76
#